data_AF-A0A950WL73-F1
#
_entry.id   AF-A0A950WL73-F1
#
_cell.length_a   1.000
_cell.length_b   1.000
_cell.length_c   1.000
_cell.angle_alpha   90.00
_cell.angle_beta   90.00
_cell.angle_gamma   90.00
#
_symmetry.space_group_name_H-M   'P 1'
#
loop_
_entity.id
_entity.type
_entity.pdbx_description
1 polymer ?
#
loop_
_entity_poly.entity_id
_entity_poly.type
_entity_poly.pdbx_seq_one_letter_code
_entity_poly.pdbx_strand_id
1 'polypeptide(L)' 'RIDRFVSMSDMKYDALTGQGVDIVERVPIPDELIPADAHVEIAAKKAAGYFAPQAPQPQDLIGSVGRPLEKY' A
#
# COMPACT_ATOMS: atom_id res chain seq x y z
N ARG A 1 6.73 18.93 6.98
CA ARG A 1 6.89 18.65 5.54
C ARG A 1 7.64 17.33 5.36
N ILE A 2 7.19 16.51 4.44
CA ILE A 2 7.76 15.22 4.02
C ILE A 2 7.95 15.29 2.51
N ASP A 3 9.18 15.15 2.02
CA ASP A 3 9.42 15.23 0.58
C ASP A 3 9.01 13.94 -0.15
N ARG A 4 9.25 12.76 0.46
CA ARG A 4 8.82 11.46 -0.08
C ARG A 4 8.10 10.64 0.97
N PHE A 5 6.81 10.42 0.78
CA PHE A 5 5.98 9.60 1.65
C PHE A 5 5.82 8.21 1.07
N VAL A 6 6.60 7.26 1.57
CA VAL A 6 6.61 5.86 1.12
C VAL A 6 5.52 5.07 1.84
N SER A 7 4.28 5.16 1.34
CA SER A 7 3.13 4.44 1.90
C SER A 7 1.94 4.48 0.95
N MET A 8 1.28 3.33 0.83
CA MET A 8 0.04 3.16 0.08
C MET A 8 -1.23 3.35 0.94
N SER A 9 -1.11 3.69 2.23
CA SER A 9 -2.28 3.87 3.12
C SER A 9 -2.84 5.28 3.04
N ASP A 10 -4.08 5.42 2.57
CA ASP A 10 -4.79 6.70 2.55
C ASP A 10 -5.06 7.20 3.96
N MET A 11 -5.43 6.32 4.90
CA MET A 11 -5.58 6.67 6.32
C MET A 11 -4.34 7.36 6.91
N LYS A 12 -3.12 6.89 6.56
CA LYS A 12 -1.88 7.54 7.02
C LYS A 12 -1.65 8.89 6.32
N TYR A 13 -1.95 8.96 5.02
CA TYR A 13 -1.84 10.20 4.25
C TYR A 13 -2.78 11.29 4.80
N ASP A 14 -4.04 10.94 5.04
CA ASP A 14 -5.07 11.84 5.55
C ASP A 14 -4.74 12.31 6.97
N ALA A 15 -4.24 11.41 7.83
CA ALA A 15 -3.83 11.76 9.18
C ALA A 15 -2.67 12.78 9.20
N LEU A 16 -1.72 12.66 8.28
CA LEU A 16 -0.58 13.58 8.18
C LEU A 16 -1.00 14.93 7.60
N THR A 17 -1.71 14.92 6.48
CA THR A 17 -2.17 16.15 5.82
C THR A 17 -3.18 16.91 6.69
N GLY A 18 -4.06 16.19 7.40
CA GLY A 18 -5.00 16.77 8.37
C GLY A 18 -4.32 17.43 9.58
N GLN A 19 -3.07 17.07 9.88
CA GLN A 19 -2.24 17.73 10.90
C GLN A 19 -1.38 18.88 10.34
N GLY A 20 -1.57 19.24 9.06
CA GLY A 20 -0.79 20.29 8.40
C GLY A 20 0.61 19.84 7.96
N VAL A 21 0.86 18.54 7.86
CA VAL A 21 2.11 18.03 7.30
C VAL A 21 2.03 18.04 5.78
N ASP A 22 2.78 18.94 5.14
CA ASP A 22 2.91 18.94 3.69
C ASP A 22 3.62 17.67 3.19
N ILE A 23 3.00 16.95 2.24
CA ILE A 23 3.60 15.81 1.53
C ILE A 23 3.83 16.23 0.08
N VAL A 24 5.08 16.19 -0.38
CA VAL A 24 5.46 16.61 -1.74
C VAL A 24 5.21 15.49 -2.76
N GLU A 25 5.66 14.28 -2.46
CA GLU A 25 5.51 13.10 -3.33
C GLU A 25 4.99 11.90 -2.51
N ARG A 26 3.95 11.23 -3.02
CA ARG A 26 3.56 9.90 -2.54
C ARG A 26 4.28 8.85 -3.38
N VAL A 27 4.98 7.93 -2.71
CA VAL A 27 5.76 6.87 -3.36
C VAL A 27 5.19 5.53 -2.92
N PRO A 28 4.84 4.61 -3.84
CA PRO A 28 4.44 3.26 -3.44
C PRO A 28 5.62 2.54 -2.77
N ILE A 29 5.32 1.57 -1.91
CA ILE A 29 6.37 0.69 -1.39
C ILE A 29 6.82 -0.20 -2.57
N PRO A 30 8.13 -0.28 -2.87
CA PRO A 30 8.66 -1.19 -3.88
C PRO A 30 8.28 -2.63 -3.58
N ASP A 31 7.95 -3.42 -4.61
CA ASP A 31 7.43 -4.78 -4.43
C ASP A 31 8.46 -5.71 -3.74
N GLU A 32 9.76 -5.48 -3.95
CA GLU A 32 10.85 -6.22 -3.29
C GLU A 32 10.98 -5.94 -1.78
N LEU A 33 10.39 -4.83 -1.31
CA LEU A 33 10.36 -4.46 0.11
C LEU A 33 9.05 -4.88 0.79
N ILE A 34 8.11 -5.47 0.05
CA ILE A 34 6.85 -5.98 0.60
C ILE A 34 7.12 -7.39 1.16
N PRO A 35 6.90 -7.62 2.47
CA PRO A 35 6.96 -8.97 3.03
C PRO A 35 5.95 -9.90 2.33
N ALA A 36 6.31 -11.18 2.17
CA ALA A 36 5.48 -12.17 1.47
C ALA A 36 4.02 -12.23 2.00
N ASP A 37 3.85 -12.08 3.30
CA ASP A 37 2.56 -12.07 3.99
C ASP A 37 1.76 -10.77 3.84
N ALA A 38 2.41 -9.67 3.44
CA ALA A 38 1.81 -8.38 3.19
C ALA A 38 1.33 -8.20 1.73
N HIS A 39 1.72 -9.08 0.80
CA HIS A 39 1.30 -8.99 -0.61
C HIS A 39 -0.22 -9.01 -0.77
N VAL A 40 -0.93 -9.81 0.02
CA VAL A 40 -2.40 -9.87 -0.02
C VAL A 40 -3.02 -8.55 0.43
N GLU A 41 -2.50 -7.96 1.51
CA GLU A 41 -2.98 -6.67 2.01
C GLU A 41 -2.71 -5.53 1.01
N ILE A 42 -1.56 -5.56 0.33
CA ILE A 42 -1.22 -4.60 -0.72
C ILE A 42 -2.10 -4.79 -1.96
N ALA A 43 -2.29 -6.02 -2.45
CA ALA A 43 -3.15 -6.30 -3.59
C ALA A 43 -4.59 -5.85 -3.33
N ALA A 44 -5.11 -6.12 -2.13
CA ALA A 44 -6.43 -5.66 -1.71
C ALA A 44 -6.55 -4.13 -1.69
N LYS A 45 -5.51 -3.41 -1.22
CA LYS A 45 -5.48 -1.94 -1.24
C LYS A 45 -5.44 -1.38 -2.65
N LYS A 46 -4.59 -1.94 -3.52
CA LYS A 46 -4.53 -1.57 -4.95
C LYS A 46 -5.91 -1.77 -5.61
N ALA A 47 -6.57 -2.91 -5.35
CA ALA A 47 -7.90 -3.22 -5.87
C ALA A 47 -9.01 -2.30 -5.33
N ALA A 48 -8.89 -1.83 -4.08
CA ALA A 48 -9.82 -0.90 -3.46
C ALA A 48 -9.63 0.57 -3.89
N GLY A 49 -8.69 0.86 -4.81
CA GLY A 49 -8.48 2.20 -5.35
C GLY A 49 -7.55 3.09 -4.51
N TYR A 50 -6.81 2.52 -3.57
CA TYR A 50 -5.77 3.25 -2.82
C TYR A 50 -4.64 3.68 -3.77
N PHE A 51 -3.83 4.64 -3.32
CA PHE A 51 -2.72 5.18 -4.12
C PHE A 51 -1.80 4.08 -4.68
N ALA A 52 -1.94 3.85 -5.99
CA ALA A 52 -1.11 2.97 -6.79
C ALA A 52 -0.83 3.69 -8.13
N PRO A 53 0.43 3.99 -8.47
CA PRO A 53 0.75 4.68 -9.72
C PRO A 53 0.48 3.85 -10.98
N GLN A 54 0.25 2.54 -10.84
CA GLN A 54 -0.26 1.68 -11.90
C GLN A 54 -1.60 1.05 -11.49
N ALA A 55 -2.53 0.96 -12.45
CA ALA A 55 -3.79 0.25 -12.25
C ALA A 55 -3.53 -1.25 -12.05
N PRO A 56 -4.20 -1.90 -11.07
CA PRO A 56 -4.02 -3.33 -10.81
C PRO A 56 -4.35 -4.12 -12.07
N GLN A 57 -3.42 -4.97 -12.51
CA GLN A 57 -3.67 -5.90 -13.61
C GLN A 57 -4.30 -7.17 -13.04
N PRO A 58 -5.19 -7.87 -13.78
CA PRO A 58 -5.81 -9.11 -13.30
C PRO A 58 -4.81 -10.17 -12.82
N GLN A 59 -3.62 -10.20 -13.43
CA GLN A 59 -2.50 -11.07 -13.03
C GLN A 59 -1.93 -10.79 -11.64
N ASP A 60 -2.07 -9.57 -11.12
CA ASP A 60 -1.57 -9.18 -9.78
C ASP A 60 -2.43 -9.77 -8.65
N LEU A 61 -3.63 -10.25 -8.98
CA LEU A 61 -4.56 -10.88 -8.04
C LEU A 61 -4.37 -12.40 -7.98
N ILE A 62 -3.82 -13.00 -9.04
CA ILE A 62 -3.63 -14.45 -9.20
C ILE A 62 -2.35 -14.86 -8.46
N GLY A 63 -2.48 -15.25 -7.19
CA GLY A 63 -1.36 -15.74 -6.38
C GLY A 63 -1.20 -15.08 -5.02
N SER A 64 -2.10 -14.16 -4.65
CA SER A 64 -2.15 -13.61 -3.30
C SER A 64 -2.63 -14.68 -2.29
N VAL A 65 -1.68 -15.36 -1.64
CA VAL A 65 -1.98 -16.35 -0.59
C VAL A 65 -1.99 -15.66 0.77
N GLY A 66 -3.14 -15.65 1.44
CA GLY A 66 -3.30 -15.04 2.77
C GLY A 66 -2.51 -15.75 3.86
N ARG A 67 -2.40 -15.12 5.04
CA ARG A 67 -1.75 -15.75 6.20
C ARG A 67 -2.54 -16.99 6.65
N PRO A 68 -1.87 -18.11 6.98
CA PRO A 68 -2.52 -19.29 7.55
C PRO A 68 -3.06 -18.98 8.95
N LEU A 69 -4.24 -19.52 9.28
CA LEU A 69 -4.90 -19.32 10.57
C LEU A 69 -4.14 -19.95 11.74
N GLU A 70 -3.20 -20.89 11.49
CA GLU A 70 -2.44 -21.56 12.55
C GLU A 70 -1.39 -20.68 13.25
N LYS A 71 -1.21 -19.42 12.83
CA LYS A 71 -0.28 -18.46 13.44
C LYS A 71 -0.91 -17.57 14.55
N TYR A 72 -2.10 -17.89 15.03
CA TYR A 72 -2.82 -17.18 16.09
C TYR A 72 -3.04 -18.04 17.33
#